data_AF-A0A8T3YXU7-F1
#
_entry.id   AF-A0A8T3YXU7-F1
#
_cell.length_a   1.000
_cell.length_b   1.000
_cell.length_c   1.000
_cell.angle_alpha   90.00
_cell.angle_beta   90.00
_cell.angle_gamma   90.00
#
_symmetry.space_group_name_H-M   'P 1'
#
loop_
_entity.id
_entity.type
_entity.pdbx_description
1 polymer ?
#
loop_
_entity_poly.entity_id
_entity_poly.type
_entity_poly.pdbx_seq_one_letter_code
_entity_poly.pdbx_strand_id
1 'polypeptide(L)'
;MPKKAMLERKDKSGQEVNGAKQIVIIDGITHLGRSYEVKNHHAREIPQALYDATIAIFIESIRISRNHAVIYPPDSKVSTFSIQDLNSLNGTYINDSNNGNDINKSSRKVSASERIPLRNGEMVLLSDAISFSFTEIEQATKNYGLVVGHYGGNLKGTLNDVRKLKSEFEKRDFSIDELIDEHATAQNILAKLDIMKRYVTDDSIFLFYYAGHSSPGGALDIEKTSEIKILKPQDLLDALMDFRGQKLVILDSCYSSDLARYSLPPRTVLIGMGGPAYEGHIPSMAYAKKIGTGPEKGEDNIMGYCSRALYKILRDNQDTIDVSALADKIREDTRIKVHRQNVVCKALTQIKLSSIHHMPNKN
;
A
#
# COMPACT_ATOMS: atom_id res chain seq x y z
N MET A 1 -18.76 3.70 9.76
CA MET A 1 -17.43 3.64 9.12
C MET A 1 -17.62 3.18 7.67
N PRO A 2 -16.81 3.65 6.69
CA PRO A 2 -16.92 3.17 5.32
C PRO A 2 -16.58 1.67 5.27
N LYS A 3 -17.51 0.86 4.77
CA LYS A 3 -17.32 -0.58 4.55
C LYS A 3 -16.53 -0.77 3.26
N LYS A 4 -15.51 -1.63 3.27
CA LYS A 4 -14.73 -2.00 2.07
C LYS A 4 -14.87 -3.49 1.78
N ALA A 5 -14.61 -3.88 0.55
CA ALA A 5 -14.64 -5.26 0.10
C ALA A 5 -13.29 -5.64 -0.50
N MET A 6 -12.80 -6.82 -0.11
CA MET A 6 -11.67 -7.47 -0.75
C MET A 6 -12.15 -8.77 -1.39
N LEU A 7 -11.65 -9.07 -2.58
CA LEU A 7 -11.83 -10.37 -3.21
C LEU A 7 -10.50 -11.10 -3.20
N GLU A 8 -10.49 -12.31 -2.63
CA GLU A 8 -9.32 -13.20 -2.66
C GLU A 8 -9.57 -14.35 -3.61
N ARG A 9 -8.65 -14.59 -4.55
CA ARG A 9 -8.77 -15.72 -5.46
C ARG A 9 -8.44 -17.03 -4.75
N LYS A 10 -9.27 -18.06 -4.96
CA LYS A 10 -9.02 -19.43 -4.49
C LYS A 10 -8.99 -20.41 -5.66
N ASP A 11 -8.20 -21.47 -5.51
CA ASP A 11 -8.22 -22.60 -6.47
C ASP A 11 -9.44 -23.51 -6.23
N LYS A 12 -9.56 -24.55 -7.07
CA LYS A 12 -10.65 -25.53 -7.00
C LYS A 12 -10.67 -26.35 -5.69
N SER A 13 -9.57 -26.35 -4.94
CA SER A 13 -9.47 -27.02 -3.63
C SER A 13 -9.79 -26.08 -2.46
N GLY A 14 -10.05 -24.80 -2.73
CA GLY A 14 -10.28 -23.78 -1.71
C GLY A 14 -9.01 -23.25 -1.07
N GLN A 15 -7.82 -23.61 -1.57
CA GLN A 15 -6.55 -23.07 -1.12
C GLN A 15 -6.26 -21.71 -1.78
N GLU A 16 -5.59 -20.84 -1.03
CA GLU A 16 -5.13 -19.55 -1.56
C GLU A 16 -4.11 -19.79 -2.68
N VAL A 17 -4.37 -19.18 -3.85
CA VAL A 17 -3.37 -19.16 -4.93
C VAL A 17 -2.43 -17.99 -4.65
N ASN A 18 -1.12 -18.25 -4.57
CA ASN A 18 -0.12 -17.19 -4.42
C ASN A 18 -0.23 -16.19 -5.58
N GLY A 19 -0.63 -14.95 -5.25
CA GLY A 19 -0.86 -13.86 -6.20
C GLY A 19 -2.33 -13.40 -6.23
N ALA A 20 -2.56 -12.14 -5.81
CA ALA A 20 -3.81 -11.37 -5.84
C ALA A 20 -4.87 -11.63 -4.74
N LYS A 21 -4.65 -11.04 -3.57
CA LYS A 21 -5.71 -10.53 -2.67
C LYS A 21 -5.92 -9.05 -2.99
N GLN A 22 -6.73 -8.69 -4.00
CA GLN A 22 -6.89 -7.29 -4.44
C GLN A 22 -8.20 -6.68 -3.94
N ILE A 23 -8.18 -5.38 -3.59
CA ILE A 23 -9.36 -4.53 -3.81
C ILE A 23 -9.36 -4.25 -5.33
N VAL A 24 -10.31 -4.87 -6.04
CA VAL A 24 -10.09 -5.38 -7.40
C VAL A 24 -9.97 -4.31 -8.51
N ILE A 25 -8.92 -4.44 -9.32
CA ILE A 25 -8.89 -4.32 -10.80
C ILE A 25 -8.29 -5.64 -11.28
N ILE A 26 -8.98 -6.39 -12.16
CA ILE A 26 -8.53 -7.71 -12.60
C ILE A 26 -7.65 -7.59 -13.85
N ASP A 27 -6.44 -8.14 -13.79
CA ASP A 27 -5.54 -8.46 -14.92
C ASP A 27 -5.14 -9.96 -14.86
N GLY A 28 -4.86 -10.60 -16.01
CA GLY A 28 -4.93 -12.06 -16.32
C GLY A 28 -3.93 -12.99 -15.60
N ILE A 29 -3.75 -14.30 -15.86
CA ILE A 29 -4.34 -15.34 -16.74
C ILE A 29 -4.88 -16.46 -15.82
N THR A 30 -6.04 -17.09 -16.12
CA THR A 30 -6.65 -18.09 -15.21
C THR A 30 -7.15 -19.36 -15.91
N HIS A 31 -6.77 -20.53 -15.35
CA HIS A 31 -7.06 -21.89 -15.82
C HIS A 31 -8.56 -22.32 -15.77
N LEU A 32 -8.86 -23.43 -16.46
CA LEU A 32 -10.09 -23.74 -17.21
C LEU A 32 -11.30 -24.36 -16.45
N GLY A 33 -12.51 -24.04 -16.94
CA GLY A 33 -13.80 -24.69 -16.71
C GLY A 33 -14.84 -24.28 -17.80
N ARG A 34 -15.68 -25.25 -18.24
CA ARG A 34 -16.54 -25.32 -19.46
C ARG A 34 -16.27 -24.29 -20.57
N SER A 35 -15.43 -24.72 -21.52
CA SER A 35 -15.20 -24.07 -22.81
C SER A 35 -16.44 -24.16 -23.71
N TYR A 36 -17.21 -23.08 -23.78
CA TYR A 36 -17.98 -22.81 -24.98
C TYR A 36 -17.15 -21.91 -25.88
N GLU A 37 -17.08 -22.25 -27.16
CA GLU A 37 -16.44 -21.40 -28.17
C GLU A 37 -17.34 -20.18 -28.38
N VAL A 38 -17.08 -19.09 -27.65
CA VAL A 38 -17.86 -17.86 -27.77
C VAL A 38 -17.42 -17.12 -29.04
N LYS A 39 -18.19 -17.27 -30.11
CA LYS A 39 -18.08 -16.41 -31.29
C LYS A 39 -18.43 -14.98 -30.88
N ASN A 40 -17.58 -14.00 -31.20
CA ASN A 40 -17.75 -12.55 -30.95
C ASN A 40 -17.55 -12.02 -29.51
N HIS A 41 -16.61 -12.55 -28.75
CA HIS A 41 -16.28 -12.05 -27.39
C HIS A 41 -15.77 -10.60 -27.32
N HIS A 42 -15.33 -10.02 -28.44
CA HIS A 42 -14.84 -8.64 -28.51
C HIS A 42 -15.92 -7.59 -28.83
N ALA A 43 -17.11 -8.00 -29.28
CA ALA A 43 -18.13 -7.08 -29.82
C ALA A 43 -19.18 -6.64 -28.79
N ARG A 44 -18.98 -6.93 -27.51
CA ARG A 44 -19.96 -6.61 -26.47
C ARG A 44 -19.75 -5.19 -25.96
N GLU A 45 -20.78 -4.35 -26.08
CA GLU A 45 -20.77 -3.02 -25.48
C GLU A 45 -20.56 -3.12 -23.97
N ILE A 46 -19.81 -2.17 -23.42
CA ILE A 46 -19.54 -2.04 -21.99
C ILE A 46 -20.86 -1.64 -21.31
N PRO A 47 -21.45 -2.47 -20.41
CA PRO A 47 -22.70 -2.12 -19.77
C PRO A 47 -22.59 -0.82 -18.97
N GLN A 48 -23.63 0.04 -19.02
CA GLN A 48 -23.65 1.32 -18.31
C GLN A 48 -23.36 1.17 -16.80
N ALA A 49 -23.81 0.05 -16.22
CA ALA A 49 -23.57 -0.33 -14.83
C ALA A 49 -22.10 -0.35 -14.40
N LEU A 50 -21.15 -0.48 -15.34
CA LEU A 50 -19.72 -0.44 -15.06
C LEU A 50 -19.18 0.96 -14.79
N TYR A 51 -19.84 2.00 -15.30
CA TYR A 51 -19.40 3.39 -15.05
C TYR A 51 -19.75 3.85 -13.63
N ASP A 52 -20.81 3.28 -13.06
CA ASP A 52 -21.29 3.60 -11.70
C ASP A 52 -20.79 2.60 -10.64
N ALA A 53 -19.99 1.61 -11.05
CA ALA A 53 -19.54 0.52 -10.20
C ALA A 53 -18.40 0.96 -9.26
N THR A 54 -18.50 0.56 -7.99
CA THR A 54 -17.36 0.64 -7.07
C THR A 54 -16.31 -0.43 -7.35
N ILE A 55 -16.75 -1.63 -7.77
CA ILE A 55 -15.86 -2.73 -8.14
C ILE A 55 -16.40 -3.41 -9.40
N ALA A 56 -15.61 -3.40 -10.45
CA ALA A 56 -15.88 -4.08 -11.72
C ALA A 56 -14.99 -5.31 -11.88
N ILE A 57 -15.59 -6.43 -12.27
CA ILE A 57 -14.91 -7.71 -12.47
C ILE A 57 -14.78 -7.96 -13.98
N PHE A 58 -13.59 -7.67 -14.50
CA PHE A 58 -13.22 -7.93 -15.89
C PHE A 58 -12.45 -9.25 -15.99
N ILE A 59 -12.70 -10.04 -17.03
CA ILE A 59 -11.91 -11.24 -17.30
C ILE A 59 -11.41 -11.15 -18.73
N GLU A 60 -10.09 -11.04 -18.87
CA GLU A 60 -9.44 -11.14 -20.17
C GLU A 60 -9.17 -12.60 -20.51
N SER A 61 -10.19 -13.25 -21.09
CA SER A 61 -10.08 -14.63 -21.55
C SER A 61 -10.86 -14.79 -22.85
N ILE A 62 -10.28 -15.51 -23.81
CA ILE A 62 -10.97 -15.88 -25.06
C ILE A 62 -12.11 -16.89 -24.83
N ARG A 63 -12.22 -17.45 -23.61
CA ARG A 63 -13.22 -18.47 -23.25
C ARG A 63 -14.31 -17.97 -22.29
N ILE A 64 -14.18 -16.75 -21.77
CA ILE A 64 -15.11 -16.17 -20.80
C ILE A 64 -15.57 -14.81 -21.31
N SER A 65 -16.84 -14.47 -21.12
CA SER A 65 -17.36 -13.16 -21.56
C SER A 65 -16.64 -12.00 -20.86
N ARG A 66 -16.22 -11.00 -21.65
CA ARG A 66 -15.82 -9.69 -21.13
C ARG A 66 -17.00 -9.06 -20.37
N ASN A 67 -16.72 -8.37 -19.26
CA ASN A 67 -17.70 -7.73 -18.37
C ASN A 67 -18.60 -8.74 -17.66
N HIS A 68 -18.09 -9.38 -16.59
CA HIS A 68 -18.76 -10.54 -16.00
C HIS A 68 -19.77 -10.16 -14.92
N ALA A 69 -19.33 -9.42 -13.90
CA ALA A 69 -20.15 -9.02 -12.78
C ALA A 69 -19.71 -7.67 -12.19
N VAL A 70 -20.59 -7.06 -11.40
CA VAL A 70 -20.31 -5.83 -10.64
C VAL A 70 -20.62 -6.08 -9.18
N ILE A 71 -19.76 -5.57 -8.30
CA ILE A 71 -20.03 -5.48 -6.87
C ILE A 71 -20.33 -4.02 -6.51
N TYR A 72 -21.50 -3.82 -5.93
CA TYR A 72 -21.99 -2.54 -5.44
C TYR A 72 -21.75 -2.41 -3.93
N PRO A 73 -21.44 -1.19 -3.45
CA PRO A 73 -21.37 -0.91 -2.03
C PRO A 73 -22.78 -0.97 -1.41
N PRO A 74 -22.87 -1.03 -0.07
CA PRO A 74 -24.14 -0.83 0.62
C PRO A 74 -24.84 0.46 0.18
N ASP A 75 -26.16 0.41 0.02
CA ASP A 75 -26.99 1.56 -0.33
C ASP A 75 -28.29 1.58 0.51
N SER A 76 -29.19 2.53 0.22
CA SER A 76 -30.47 2.66 0.94
C SER A 76 -31.37 1.42 0.90
N LYS A 77 -31.15 0.51 -0.06
CA LYS A 77 -31.94 -0.71 -0.27
C LYS A 77 -31.21 -1.96 0.19
N VAL A 78 -29.87 -1.96 0.19
CA VAL A 78 -29.05 -3.12 0.59
C VAL A 78 -27.99 -2.70 1.62
N SER A 79 -28.08 -3.23 2.84
CA SER A 79 -27.19 -2.85 3.96
C SER A 79 -25.78 -3.46 3.91
N THR A 80 -25.53 -4.32 2.92
CA THR A 80 -24.25 -4.99 2.68
C THR A 80 -23.82 -4.74 1.23
N PHE A 81 -22.58 -5.14 0.89
CA PHE A 81 -22.21 -5.23 -0.51
C PHE A 81 -23.17 -6.17 -1.25
N SER A 82 -23.34 -5.94 -2.54
CA SER A 82 -24.14 -6.83 -3.38
C SER A 82 -23.48 -7.05 -4.73
N ILE A 83 -23.76 -8.19 -5.35
CA ILE A 83 -23.25 -8.55 -6.66
C ILE A 83 -24.39 -8.67 -7.67
N GLN A 84 -24.11 -8.27 -8.90
CA GLN A 84 -25.00 -8.44 -10.04
C GLN A 84 -24.22 -9.03 -11.20
N ASP A 85 -24.80 -10.02 -11.85
CA ASP A 85 -24.27 -10.55 -13.10
C ASP A 85 -24.50 -9.54 -14.23
N LEU A 86 -23.50 -9.26 -15.07
CA LEU A 86 -23.65 -8.36 -16.20
C LEU A 86 -24.14 -9.11 -17.45
N ASN A 87 -25.09 -10.01 -17.25
CA ASN A 87 -25.58 -10.96 -18.25
C ASN A 87 -24.41 -11.76 -18.85
N SER A 88 -23.49 -12.22 -18.01
CA SER A 88 -22.32 -12.98 -18.44
C SER A 88 -22.75 -14.27 -19.15
N LEU A 89 -22.01 -14.68 -20.19
CA LEU A 89 -22.39 -15.89 -20.95
C LEU A 89 -22.21 -17.15 -20.10
N ASN A 90 -21.24 -17.13 -19.20
CA ASN A 90 -20.90 -18.27 -18.36
C ASN A 90 -21.62 -18.23 -17.00
N GLY A 91 -22.34 -17.15 -16.69
CA GLY A 91 -23.04 -16.94 -15.43
C GLY A 91 -22.13 -16.58 -14.25
N THR A 92 -22.70 -15.87 -13.28
CA THR A 92 -22.13 -15.64 -11.95
C THR A 92 -22.90 -16.49 -10.94
N TYR A 93 -22.22 -17.11 -9.99
CA TYR A 93 -22.83 -17.90 -8.94
C TYR A 93 -22.23 -17.54 -7.58
N ILE A 94 -22.97 -17.75 -6.50
CA ILE A 94 -22.50 -17.55 -5.12
C ILE A 94 -22.76 -18.84 -4.36
N ASN A 95 -21.82 -19.30 -3.53
CA ASN A 95 -22.08 -20.46 -2.68
C ASN A 95 -23.19 -20.15 -1.66
N ASP A 96 -24.12 -21.09 -1.49
CA ASP A 96 -25.06 -21.04 -0.39
C ASP A 96 -24.37 -21.51 0.88
N SER A 97 -24.02 -20.57 1.74
CA SER A 97 -23.39 -20.82 3.04
C SER A 97 -24.15 -21.81 3.92
N ASN A 98 -25.44 -22.06 3.67
CA ASN A 98 -26.25 -23.01 4.42
C ASN A 98 -26.07 -24.47 3.98
N ASN A 99 -25.47 -24.74 2.82
CA ASN A 99 -25.47 -26.07 2.18
C ASN A 99 -24.09 -26.76 2.15
N GLY A 100 -23.20 -26.38 3.07
CA GLY A 100 -21.87 -26.99 3.23
C GLY A 100 -20.85 -26.58 2.16
N ASN A 101 -19.58 -26.93 2.36
CA ASN A 101 -18.45 -26.52 1.52
C ASN A 101 -18.37 -27.23 0.15
N ASP A 102 -19.41 -27.97 -0.27
CA ASP A 102 -19.40 -28.68 -1.55
C ASP A 102 -19.73 -27.71 -2.69
N ILE A 103 -18.68 -27.14 -3.29
CA ILE A 103 -18.71 -26.09 -4.32
C ILE A 103 -19.56 -26.50 -5.53
N ASN A 104 -19.72 -27.80 -5.78
CA ASN A 104 -20.36 -28.33 -6.98
C ASN A 104 -21.88 -28.54 -6.88
N LYS A 105 -22.49 -28.44 -5.69
CA LYS A 105 -23.92 -28.77 -5.50
C LYS A 105 -24.80 -27.62 -4.99
N SER A 106 -24.19 -26.51 -4.57
CA SER A 106 -24.86 -25.55 -3.68
C SER A 106 -24.64 -24.09 -4.08
N SER A 107 -24.64 -23.75 -5.37
CA SER A 107 -24.42 -22.36 -5.81
C SER A 107 -25.70 -21.71 -6.36
N ARG A 108 -26.04 -20.53 -5.84
CA ARG A 108 -27.14 -19.69 -6.34
C ARG A 108 -26.64 -18.91 -7.56
N LYS A 109 -27.30 -19.07 -8.71
CA LYS A 109 -27.03 -18.23 -9.88
C LYS A 109 -27.45 -16.79 -9.62
N VAL A 110 -26.56 -15.84 -9.89
CA VAL A 110 -26.82 -14.40 -9.83
C VAL A 110 -27.53 -13.97 -11.12
N SER A 111 -28.66 -13.29 -10.99
CA SER A 111 -29.40 -12.77 -12.12
C SER A 111 -28.82 -11.45 -12.60
N ALA A 112 -28.97 -11.14 -13.89
CA ALA A 112 -28.69 -9.82 -14.42
C ALA A 112 -29.72 -8.76 -14.01
N SER A 113 -30.90 -9.17 -13.55
CA SER A 113 -31.97 -8.27 -13.12
C SER A 113 -31.98 -7.99 -11.61
N GLU A 114 -31.13 -8.66 -10.82
CA GLU A 114 -31.17 -8.62 -9.37
C GLU A 114 -29.77 -8.38 -8.79
N ARG A 115 -29.69 -7.56 -7.74
CA ARG A 115 -28.50 -7.45 -6.89
C ARG A 115 -28.64 -8.44 -5.73
N ILE A 116 -27.72 -9.38 -5.61
CA ILE A 116 -27.71 -10.34 -4.52
C ILE A 116 -26.76 -9.85 -3.43
N PRO A 117 -27.23 -9.68 -2.18
CA PRO A 117 -26.38 -9.31 -1.05
C PRO A 117 -25.26 -10.34 -0.86
N LEU A 118 -24.02 -9.86 -0.71
CA LEU A 118 -22.84 -10.64 -0.38
C LEU A 118 -22.61 -10.64 1.13
N ARG A 119 -22.27 -11.82 1.67
CA ARG A 119 -21.88 -12.01 3.07
C ARG A 119 -20.39 -12.34 3.17
N ASN A 120 -19.80 -11.96 4.30
CA ASN A 120 -18.40 -12.26 4.58
C ASN A 120 -18.14 -13.78 4.51
N GLY A 121 -17.11 -14.16 3.74
CA GLY A 121 -16.73 -15.54 3.51
C GLY A 121 -17.45 -16.24 2.34
N GLU A 122 -18.45 -15.61 1.72
CA GLU A 122 -19.12 -16.18 0.54
C GLU A 122 -18.16 -16.30 -0.64
N MET A 123 -18.32 -17.39 -1.39
CA MET A 123 -17.54 -17.67 -2.59
C MET A 123 -18.33 -17.22 -3.81
N VAL A 124 -17.81 -16.22 -4.53
CA VAL A 124 -18.27 -15.79 -5.85
C VAL A 124 -17.59 -16.63 -6.92
N LEU A 125 -18.38 -17.35 -7.69
CA LEU A 125 -17.96 -18.20 -8.80
C LEU A 125 -18.30 -17.51 -10.11
N LEU A 126 -17.29 -17.17 -10.91
CA LEU A 126 -17.47 -16.67 -12.27
C LEU A 126 -17.28 -17.87 -13.21
N SER A 127 -18.39 -18.48 -13.61
CA SER A 127 -18.44 -19.83 -14.19
C SER A 127 -17.84 -20.92 -13.27
N ASP A 128 -17.63 -22.12 -13.81
CA ASP A 128 -16.96 -23.24 -13.15
C ASP A 128 -15.42 -23.06 -13.04
N ALA A 129 -14.88 -21.90 -13.44
CA ALA A 129 -13.44 -21.70 -13.67
C ALA A 129 -12.75 -20.78 -12.66
N ILE A 130 -13.42 -19.72 -12.21
CA ILE A 130 -12.82 -18.70 -11.35
C ILE A 130 -13.66 -18.56 -10.09
N SER A 131 -13.01 -18.59 -8.94
CA SER A 131 -13.67 -18.39 -7.65
C SER A 131 -12.95 -17.33 -6.84
N PHE A 132 -13.74 -16.50 -6.15
CA PHE A 132 -13.28 -15.47 -5.24
C PHE A 132 -13.98 -15.64 -3.91
N SER A 133 -13.26 -15.61 -2.80
CA SER A 133 -13.91 -15.35 -1.52
C SER A 133 -14.10 -13.85 -1.34
N PHE A 134 -15.33 -13.48 -1.02
CA PHE A 134 -15.67 -12.14 -0.63
C PHE A 134 -15.39 -11.95 0.86
N THR A 135 -14.64 -10.90 1.18
CA THR A 135 -14.40 -10.49 2.56
C THR A 135 -14.77 -9.04 2.72
N GLU A 136 -15.73 -8.77 3.60
CA GLU A 136 -16.01 -7.42 4.04
C GLU A 136 -14.92 -7.03 5.03
N ILE A 137 -14.18 -5.97 4.71
CA ILE A 137 -13.13 -5.43 5.57
C ILE A 137 -13.67 -4.14 6.17
N GLU A 138 -13.75 -4.11 7.50
CA GLU A 138 -13.84 -2.84 8.22
C GLU A 138 -12.49 -2.14 8.09
N GLN A 139 -12.46 -1.08 7.30
CA GLN A 139 -11.26 -0.28 7.19
C GLN A 139 -11.16 0.59 8.45
N ALA A 140 -10.42 0.11 9.44
CA ALA A 140 -10.19 0.82 10.69
C ALA A 140 -9.39 2.13 10.47
N THR A 141 -8.70 2.25 9.33
CA THR A 141 -7.84 3.39 9.02
C THR A 141 -7.93 3.81 7.56
N LYS A 142 -7.71 5.10 7.28
CA LYS A 142 -7.74 5.64 5.91
C LYS A 142 -6.41 5.50 5.18
N ASN A 143 -5.28 5.58 5.89
CA ASN A 143 -3.93 5.64 5.29
C ASN A 143 -3.10 4.40 5.62
N TYR A 144 -2.11 4.12 4.79
CA TYR A 144 -1.24 2.95 4.95
C TYR A 144 0.21 3.34 4.80
N GLY A 145 1.12 2.57 5.38
CA GLY A 145 2.54 2.81 5.18
C GLY A 145 3.42 1.59 5.36
N LEU A 146 4.58 1.65 4.72
CA LEU A 146 5.70 0.76 4.94
C LEU A 146 6.88 1.59 5.44
N VAL A 147 7.36 1.29 6.63
CA VAL A 147 8.59 1.86 7.19
C VAL A 147 9.70 0.81 7.13
N VAL A 148 10.84 1.17 6.56
CA VAL A 148 11.96 0.27 6.34
C VAL A 148 13.19 0.81 7.05
N GLY A 149 13.85 -0.02 7.84
CA GLY A 149 15.11 0.31 8.50
C GLY A 149 16.16 -0.75 8.25
N HIS A 150 17.36 -0.34 7.82
CA HIS A 150 18.47 -1.27 7.62
C HIS A 150 19.73 -0.77 8.34
N TYR A 151 20.16 -1.47 9.41
CA TYR A 151 21.42 -1.16 10.13
C TYR A 151 22.65 -1.71 9.38
N GLY A 152 23.02 -1.11 8.25
CA GLY A 152 24.31 -1.42 7.62
C GLY A 152 25.48 -0.77 8.36
N GLY A 153 26.51 -1.55 8.75
CA GLY A 153 27.74 -1.02 9.36
C GLY A 153 27.53 -0.22 10.65
N ASN A 154 27.62 1.11 10.55
CA ASN A 154 27.58 2.04 11.68
C ASN A 154 26.18 2.57 12.03
N LEU A 155 25.14 2.17 11.28
CA LEU A 155 23.77 2.67 11.38
C LEU A 155 22.93 1.98 12.47
N LYS A 156 23.47 1.82 13.68
CA LYS A 156 22.81 1.08 14.78
C LYS A 156 21.53 1.74 15.32
N GLY A 157 21.26 2.99 14.96
CA GLY A 157 20.11 3.76 15.46
C GLY A 157 18.89 3.75 14.54
N THR A 158 18.98 3.19 13.33
CA THR A 158 17.89 3.18 12.34
C THR A 158 16.58 2.57 12.88
N LEU A 159 16.69 1.58 13.77
CA LEU A 159 15.54 0.98 14.44
C LEU A 159 14.72 2.01 15.24
N ASN A 160 15.39 2.94 15.92
CA ASN A 160 14.72 3.99 16.68
C ASN A 160 14.02 4.97 15.74
N ASP A 161 14.66 5.31 14.62
CA ASP A 161 14.13 6.21 13.60
C ASP A 161 12.80 5.67 13.07
N VAL A 162 12.82 4.41 12.64
CA VAL A 162 11.63 3.69 12.16
C VAL A 162 10.52 3.67 13.21
N ARG A 163 10.81 3.23 14.44
CA ARG A 163 9.79 3.06 15.49
C ARG A 163 9.18 4.40 15.92
N LYS A 164 9.99 5.45 16.03
CA LYS A 164 9.53 6.79 16.44
C LYS A 164 8.66 7.42 15.36
N LEU A 165 9.08 7.34 14.10
CA LEU A 165 8.30 7.87 12.99
C LEU A 165 7.01 7.09 12.76
N LYS A 166 7.06 5.75 12.84
CA LYS A 166 5.86 4.91 12.82
C LYS A 166 4.80 5.41 13.80
N SER A 167 5.20 5.61 15.07
CA SER A 167 4.28 6.10 16.10
C SER A 167 3.69 7.49 15.79
N GLU A 168 4.44 8.40 15.19
CA GLU A 168 3.91 9.72 14.82
C GLU A 168 2.98 9.69 13.60
N PHE A 169 3.20 8.78 12.65
CA PHE A 169 2.28 8.59 11.53
C PHE A 169 1.03 7.81 11.93
N GLU A 170 1.10 6.85 12.84
CA GLU A 170 -0.08 6.13 13.36
C GLU A 170 -1.09 7.09 14.03
N LYS A 171 -0.63 8.14 14.71
CA LYS A 171 -1.48 9.23 15.24
C LYS A 171 -2.23 10.02 14.15
N ARG A 172 -1.87 9.83 12.88
CA ARG A 172 -2.42 10.48 11.69
C ARG A 172 -3.20 9.53 10.81
N ASP A 173 -3.78 8.51 11.43
CA ASP A 173 -4.63 7.51 10.78
C ASP A 173 -3.88 6.73 9.70
N PHE A 174 -2.67 6.28 10.02
CA PHE A 174 -1.93 5.30 9.21
C PHE A 174 -1.92 3.94 9.90
N SER A 175 -2.12 2.87 9.13
CA SER A 175 -1.69 1.51 9.49
C SER A 175 -0.35 1.20 8.83
N ILE A 176 0.66 0.87 9.63
CA ILE A 176 2.06 0.80 9.17
C ILE A 176 2.67 -0.57 9.46
N ASP A 177 3.14 -1.25 8.40
CA ASP A 177 4.05 -2.39 8.56
C ASP A 177 5.49 -1.89 8.63
N GLU A 178 6.32 -2.64 9.37
CA GLU A 178 7.76 -2.40 9.48
C GLU A 178 8.55 -3.57 8.89
N LEU A 179 9.62 -3.25 8.17
CA LEU A 179 10.66 -4.21 7.76
C LEU A 179 12.00 -3.70 8.27
N ILE A 180 12.65 -4.52 9.09
CA ILE A 180 13.87 -4.12 9.77
C ILE A 180 14.94 -5.18 9.52
N ASP A 181 16.12 -4.74 9.08
CA ASP A 181 17.36 -5.51 8.98
C ASP A 181 17.27 -6.77 8.12
N GLU A 182 17.38 -7.97 8.69
CA GLU A 182 17.25 -9.23 7.94
C GLU A 182 15.90 -9.36 7.24
N HIS A 183 14.88 -8.61 7.66
CA HIS A 183 13.58 -8.55 7.01
C HIS A 183 13.48 -7.44 5.96
N ALA A 184 14.38 -6.45 5.96
CA ALA A 184 14.40 -5.32 5.04
C ALA A 184 15.00 -5.63 3.66
N THR A 185 14.82 -6.86 3.16
CA THR A 185 15.32 -7.29 1.85
C THR A 185 14.49 -6.72 0.69
N ALA A 186 15.05 -6.67 -0.53
CA ALA A 186 14.34 -6.21 -1.74
C ALA A 186 13.07 -7.03 -1.96
N GLN A 187 13.21 -8.34 -1.85
CA GLN A 187 12.11 -9.27 -2.04
C GLN A 187 10.97 -8.98 -1.05
N ASN A 188 11.29 -8.78 0.23
CA ASN A 188 10.29 -8.53 1.26
C ASN A 188 9.65 -7.15 1.09
N ILE A 189 10.43 -6.12 0.74
CA ILE A 189 9.93 -4.78 0.45
C ILE A 189 8.95 -4.84 -0.72
N LEU A 190 9.36 -5.41 -1.86
CA LEU A 190 8.51 -5.50 -3.05
C LEU A 190 7.26 -6.35 -2.80
N ALA A 191 7.38 -7.46 -2.06
CA ALA A 191 6.23 -8.28 -1.67
C ALA A 191 5.26 -7.50 -0.77
N LYS A 192 5.77 -6.70 0.18
CA LYS A 192 4.92 -5.86 1.04
C LYS A 192 4.26 -4.73 0.26
N LEU A 193 4.94 -4.10 -0.68
CA LEU A 193 4.35 -3.11 -1.57
C LEU A 193 3.23 -3.72 -2.42
N ASP A 194 3.44 -4.92 -2.98
CA ASP A 194 2.41 -5.64 -3.73
C ASP A 194 1.19 -5.99 -2.89
N ILE A 195 1.38 -6.30 -1.60
CA ILE A 195 0.30 -6.52 -0.65
C ILE A 195 -0.42 -5.20 -0.30
N MET A 196 0.32 -4.12 -0.05
CA MET A 196 -0.24 -2.86 0.42
C MET A 196 -1.00 -2.08 -0.63
N LYS A 197 -0.58 -2.11 -1.90
CA LYS A 197 -1.29 -1.43 -2.99
C LYS A 197 -2.74 -1.86 -3.11
N ARG A 198 -3.05 -3.08 -2.63
CA ARG A 198 -4.39 -3.64 -2.62
C ARG A 198 -5.30 -2.94 -1.62
N TYR A 199 -4.79 -2.32 -0.55
CA TYR A 199 -5.62 -1.63 0.45
C TYR A 199 -5.76 -0.12 0.21
N VAL A 200 -4.81 0.47 -0.51
CA VAL A 200 -4.75 1.91 -0.76
C VAL A 200 -5.76 2.32 -1.82
N THR A 201 -6.71 3.20 -1.45
CA THR A 201 -7.72 3.76 -2.35
C THR A 201 -7.33 5.15 -2.87
N ASP A 202 -8.12 5.70 -3.80
CA ASP A 202 -7.85 7.02 -4.38
C ASP A 202 -7.83 8.17 -3.38
N ASP A 203 -8.52 8.02 -2.25
CA ASP A 203 -8.58 8.99 -1.17
C ASP A 203 -7.55 8.72 -0.05
N SER A 204 -6.85 7.59 -0.09
CA SER A 204 -5.80 7.21 0.86
C SER A 204 -4.47 7.92 0.57
N ILE A 205 -3.66 8.05 1.62
CA ILE A 205 -2.23 8.33 1.53
C ILE A 205 -1.48 7.02 1.80
N PHE A 206 -0.53 6.69 0.92
CA PHE A 206 0.45 5.64 1.13
C PHE A 206 1.80 6.25 1.52
N LEU A 207 2.39 5.82 2.63
CA LEU A 207 3.73 6.20 3.07
C LEU A 207 4.74 5.09 2.72
N PHE A 208 5.81 5.45 2.01
CA PHE A 208 7.03 4.65 1.97
C PHE A 208 8.15 5.43 2.65
N TYR A 209 8.64 4.92 3.77
CA TYR A 209 9.76 5.50 4.49
C TYR A 209 10.92 4.53 4.52
N TYR A 210 12.11 5.01 4.23
CA TYR A 210 13.35 4.23 4.33
C TYR A 210 14.40 5.02 5.10
N ALA A 211 15.07 4.34 6.04
CA ALA A 211 16.30 4.80 6.65
C ALA A 211 17.40 3.74 6.56
N GLY A 212 18.59 4.14 6.15
CA GLY A 212 19.70 3.22 5.90
C GLY A 212 20.75 3.80 4.96
N HIS A 213 21.55 2.93 4.36
CA HIS A 213 22.51 3.36 3.34
C HIS A 213 21.87 3.42 1.97
N SER A 214 22.43 4.27 1.12
CA SER A 214 22.14 4.24 -0.30
C SER A 214 23.35 4.67 -1.10
N SER A 215 23.38 4.17 -2.33
CA SER A 215 24.44 4.44 -3.28
C SER A 215 24.05 5.61 -4.21
N PRO A 216 25.04 6.29 -4.84
CA PRO A 216 24.76 7.26 -5.90
C PRO A 216 23.80 6.69 -6.96
N GLY A 217 22.87 7.51 -7.46
CA GLY A 217 21.77 7.05 -8.30
C GLY A 217 20.51 6.65 -7.54
N GLY A 218 20.53 6.69 -6.19
CA GLY A 218 19.36 6.50 -5.34
C GLY A 218 18.99 5.05 -5.05
N ALA A 219 19.90 4.10 -5.31
CA ALA A 219 19.69 2.70 -4.96
C ALA A 219 19.80 2.50 -3.44
N LEU A 220 18.85 1.79 -2.84
CA LEU A 220 18.76 1.59 -1.39
C LEU A 220 19.48 0.30 -0.99
N ASP A 221 20.32 0.34 0.02
CA ASP A 221 21.07 -0.83 0.49
C ASP A 221 20.22 -1.62 1.50
N ILE A 222 20.00 -2.91 1.26
CA ILE A 222 18.87 -3.65 1.87
C ILE A 222 19.25 -5.03 2.43
N GLU A 223 20.50 -5.46 2.28
CA GLU A 223 20.96 -6.69 2.92
C GLU A 223 22.34 -6.54 3.57
N LYS A 224 22.48 -7.20 4.71
CA LYS A 224 23.70 -7.29 5.50
C LYS A 224 24.51 -8.53 5.08
N THR A 225 24.91 -8.60 3.81
CA THR A 225 25.82 -9.66 3.34
C THR A 225 27.15 -9.06 2.86
N SER A 226 28.17 -9.91 2.69
CA SER A 226 29.46 -9.50 2.09
C SER A 226 29.30 -8.94 0.67
N GLU A 227 28.19 -9.25 0.01
CA GLU A 227 27.73 -8.62 -1.21
C GLU A 227 26.65 -7.59 -0.88
N ILE A 228 26.83 -6.34 -1.34
CA ILE A 228 25.81 -5.31 -1.18
C ILE A 228 24.67 -5.65 -2.14
N LYS A 229 23.53 -6.12 -1.62
CA LYS A 229 22.30 -6.17 -2.39
C LYS A 229 21.57 -4.85 -2.28
N ILE A 230 21.04 -4.40 -3.40
CA ILE A 230 20.38 -3.11 -3.55
C ILE A 230 18.93 -3.29 -4.01
N LEU A 231 18.05 -2.44 -3.51
CA LEU A 231 16.76 -2.19 -4.15
C LEU A 231 16.99 -1.11 -5.20
N LYS A 232 16.83 -1.45 -6.48
CA LYS A 232 17.06 -0.51 -7.56
C LYS A 232 15.97 0.57 -7.54
N PRO A 233 16.32 1.82 -7.92
CA PRO A 233 15.36 2.91 -8.06
C PRO A 233 14.14 2.50 -8.90
N GLN A 234 14.36 1.87 -10.06
CA GLN A 234 13.29 1.50 -10.97
C GLN A 234 12.34 0.47 -10.37
N ASP A 235 12.85 -0.56 -9.69
CA ASP A 235 12.01 -1.58 -9.05
C ASP A 235 11.06 -0.97 -8.00
N LEU A 236 11.55 0.00 -7.22
CA LEU A 236 10.74 0.75 -6.26
C LEU A 236 9.69 1.63 -6.97
N LEU A 237 10.09 2.39 -7.99
CA LEU A 237 9.16 3.27 -8.72
C LEU A 237 8.07 2.48 -9.45
N ASP A 238 8.42 1.35 -10.05
CA ASP A 238 7.48 0.44 -10.71
C ASP A 238 6.49 -0.14 -9.70
N ALA A 239 6.96 -0.57 -8.53
CA ALA A 239 6.08 -1.05 -7.47
C ALA A 239 5.13 0.05 -6.95
N LEU A 240 5.58 1.30 -6.90
CA LEU A 240 4.78 2.45 -6.48
C LEU A 240 3.80 2.93 -7.56
N MET A 241 4.04 2.64 -8.84
CA MET A 241 3.14 3.04 -9.93
C MET A 241 1.73 2.51 -9.75
N ASP A 242 1.60 1.28 -9.27
CA ASP A 242 0.30 0.60 -9.15
C ASP A 242 -0.57 1.12 -8.00
N PHE A 243 -0.05 2.01 -7.13
CA PHE A 243 -0.83 2.57 -6.04
C PHE A 243 -1.79 3.66 -6.57
N ARG A 244 -3.07 3.54 -6.24
CA ARG A 244 -4.12 4.49 -6.67
C ARG A 244 -4.09 5.80 -5.88
N GLY A 245 -3.81 5.71 -4.59
CA GLY A 245 -3.76 6.85 -3.67
C GLY A 245 -2.59 7.81 -3.87
N GLN A 246 -2.56 8.84 -3.03
CA GLN A 246 -1.41 9.74 -2.94
C GLN A 246 -0.22 9.00 -2.30
N LYS A 247 1.00 9.25 -2.79
CA LYS A 247 2.20 8.54 -2.36
C LYS A 247 3.15 9.53 -1.68
N LEU A 248 3.47 9.29 -0.43
CA LEU A 248 4.48 10.02 0.32
C LEU A 248 5.72 9.13 0.44
N VAL A 249 6.78 9.49 -0.27
CA VAL A 249 8.06 8.76 -0.27
C VAL A 249 9.08 9.60 0.49
N ILE A 250 9.62 9.07 1.59
CA ILE A 250 10.61 9.75 2.42
C ILE A 250 11.83 8.85 2.56
N LEU A 251 12.99 9.31 2.11
CA LEU A 251 14.23 8.54 2.09
C LEU A 251 15.32 9.24 2.90
N ASP A 252 15.56 8.78 4.12
CA ASP A 252 16.67 9.22 4.98
C ASP A 252 17.90 8.34 4.71
N SER A 253 18.59 8.64 3.60
CA SER A 253 19.77 7.90 3.17
C SER A 253 20.59 8.71 2.16
N CYS A 254 21.89 8.44 2.05
CA CYS A 254 22.82 9.20 1.21
C CYS A 254 22.44 9.21 -0.28
N TYR A 255 22.38 10.38 -0.91
CA TYR A 255 22.03 10.51 -2.35
C TYR A 255 20.64 9.98 -2.75
N SER A 256 19.75 9.71 -1.79
CA SER A 256 18.41 9.19 -2.08
C SER A 256 17.53 10.12 -2.91
N SER A 257 17.82 11.42 -2.93
CA SER A 257 17.14 12.37 -3.82
C SER A 257 17.45 12.16 -5.30
N ASP A 258 18.46 11.36 -5.67
CA ASP A 258 18.70 10.99 -7.06
C ASP A 258 17.50 10.26 -7.67
N LEU A 259 16.63 9.67 -6.84
CA LEU A 259 15.33 9.14 -7.26
C LEU A 259 14.45 10.22 -7.92
N ALA A 260 14.61 11.50 -7.56
CA ALA A 260 13.89 12.62 -8.16
C ALA A 260 14.27 12.88 -9.63
N ARG A 261 15.39 12.32 -10.11
CA ARG A 261 15.82 12.43 -11.52
C ARG A 261 15.00 11.53 -12.45
N TYR A 262 14.34 10.51 -11.90
CA TYR A 262 13.46 9.60 -12.64
C TYR A 262 12.05 10.20 -12.81
N SER A 263 11.26 9.56 -13.67
CA SER A 263 9.82 9.80 -13.75
C SER A 263 9.16 9.22 -12.50
N LEU A 264 8.71 10.09 -11.59
CA LEU A 264 8.03 9.64 -10.38
C LEU A 264 6.60 9.20 -10.71
N PRO A 265 6.05 8.21 -9.99
CA PRO A 265 4.65 7.86 -10.09
C PRO A 265 3.74 9.08 -9.90
N PRO A 266 2.56 9.12 -10.55
CA PRO A 266 1.62 10.21 -10.38
C PRO A 266 1.16 10.28 -8.93
N ARG A 267 0.79 11.49 -8.50
CA ARG A 267 0.33 11.76 -7.13
C ARG A 267 1.39 11.45 -6.07
N THR A 268 2.67 11.61 -6.40
CA THR A 268 3.80 11.37 -5.49
C THR A 268 4.37 12.68 -4.93
N VAL A 269 4.70 12.68 -3.65
CA VAL A 269 5.63 13.62 -3.05
C VAL A 269 6.83 12.83 -2.55
N LEU A 270 8.02 13.18 -3.04
CA LEU A 270 9.30 12.60 -2.65
C LEU A 270 10.09 13.60 -1.80
N ILE A 271 10.57 13.17 -0.64
CA ILE A 271 11.56 13.86 0.19
C ILE A 271 12.79 12.96 0.28
N GLY A 272 13.97 13.46 -0.10
CA GLY A 272 15.22 12.68 -0.08
C GLY A 272 16.46 13.56 0.07
N MET A 273 17.62 12.94 0.29
CA MET A 273 18.89 13.65 0.53
C MET A 273 19.75 13.69 -0.74
N GLY A 274 20.28 14.86 -1.07
CA GLY A 274 21.10 15.12 -2.27
C GLY A 274 22.59 14.96 -2.09
N GLY A 275 23.02 14.40 -0.96
CA GLY A 275 24.42 14.17 -0.66
C GLY A 275 24.59 13.18 0.49
N PRO A 276 25.78 13.12 1.10
CA PRO A 276 26.00 12.33 2.30
C PRO A 276 25.02 12.75 3.41
N ALA A 277 24.28 11.78 3.94
CA ALA A 277 23.38 11.97 5.08
C ALA A 277 24.17 12.02 6.41
N TYR A 278 25.50 11.89 6.39
CA TYR A 278 26.42 11.95 7.54
C TYR A 278 25.99 11.12 8.77
N GLU A 279 25.13 10.13 8.56
CA GLU A 279 24.62 9.24 9.58
C GLU A 279 25.77 8.37 10.10
N GLY A 280 25.97 8.34 11.42
CA GLY A 280 27.05 7.57 12.02
C GLY A 280 28.42 8.27 12.10
N HIS A 281 28.55 9.55 11.74
CA HIS A 281 29.79 10.30 12.02
C HIS A 281 29.94 10.63 13.51
N ILE A 282 31.19 10.73 14.00
CA ILE A 282 31.63 10.70 15.41
C ILE A 282 30.74 11.44 16.46
N PRO A 283 30.10 12.60 16.19
CA PRO A 283 29.13 13.18 17.12
C PRO A 283 27.88 12.29 17.34
N SER A 284 27.37 11.59 16.32
CA SER A 284 26.22 10.68 16.46
C SER A 284 26.60 9.36 17.13
N MET A 285 27.86 8.92 17.00
CA MET A 285 28.36 7.73 17.70
C MET A 285 28.61 7.97 19.18
N ALA A 286 29.08 9.15 19.58
CA ALA A 286 29.19 9.51 21.00
C ALA A 286 27.81 9.49 21.69
N TYR A 287 26.75 9.84 20.95
CA TYR A 287 25.37 9.65 21.39
C TYR A 287 24.98 8.17 21.41
N ALA A 288 25.21 7.41 20.33
CA ALA A 288 24.89 5.97 20.28
C ALA A 288 25.60 5.13 21.36
N LYS A 289 26.80 5.52 21.80
CA LYS A 289 27.54 4.85 22.88
C LYS A 289 26.90 5.02 24.26
N LYS A 290 26.10 6.08 24.48
CA LYS A 290 25.25 6.24 25.68
C LYS A 290 23.98 5.39 25.63
N ILE A 291 23.53 4.98 24.44
CA ILE A 291 22.28 4.22 24.22
C ILE A 291 22.44 2.73 24.60
N GLY A 292 23.64 2.28 24.98
CA GLY A 292 23.93 0.90 25.36
C GLY A 292 23.35 0.41 26.70
N THR A 293 22.66 1.24 27.49
CA THR A 293 22.24 0.87 28.86
C THR A 293 20.87 1.39 29.32
N GLY A 294 19.83 1.37 28.48
CA GLY A 294 18.45 1.49 28.99
C GLY A 294 17.39 1.98 28.00
N PRO A 295 16.08 1.78 28.32
CA PRO A 295 14.98 2.31 27.53
C PRO A 295 14.80 3.81 27.83
N GLU A 296 15.66 4.66 27.27
CA GLU A 296 15.58 6.10 27.50
C GLU A 296 14.52 6.79 26.62
N LYS A 297 13.67 7.57 27.29
CA LYS A 297 12.62 8.42 26.72
C LYS A 297 13.24 9.73 26.21
N GLY A 298 13.22 10.00 24.90
CA GLY A 298 13.63 11.30 24.36
C GLY A 298 13.81 11.34 22.83
N GLU A 299 13.93 12.56 22.27
CA GLU A 299 14.29 12.85 20.86
C GLU A 299 15.72 12.41 20.52
N ASP A 300 16.58 12.32 21.52
CA ASP A 300 18.04 12.12 21.37
C ASP A 300 18.44 10.73 20.88
N ASN A 301 17.47 9.81 20.77
CA ASN A 301 17.70 8.43 20.33
C ASN A 301 17.41 8.19 18.84
N ILE A 302 16.96 9.20 18.09
CA ILE A 302 16.86 9.15 16.62
C ILE A 302 18.22 9.48 16.03
N MET A 303 18.72 8.66 15.11
CA MET A 303 20.05 8.76 14.51
C MET A 303 20.06 9.69 13.30
N GLY A 304 19.22 9.40 12.31
CA GLY A 304 19.10 10.17 11.07
C GLY A 304 18.72 11.62 11.33
N TYR A 305 19.39 12.56 10.67
CA TYR A 305 19.11 13.98 10.88
C TYR A 305 17.79 14.38 10.24
N CYS A 306 17.46 13.85 9.06
CA CYS A 306 16.15 14.04 8.46
C CYS A 306 15.07 13.38 9.32
N SER A 307 15.28 12.14 9.76
CA SER A 307 14.38 11.42 10.67
C SER A 307 14.08 12.20 11.95
N ARG A 308 15.10 12.80 12.56
CA ARG A 308 14.95 13.59 13.79
C ARG A 308 14.15 14.85 13.54
N ALA A 309 14.48 15.60 12.49
CA ALA A 309 13.74 16.79 12.10
C ALA A 309 12.28 16.46 11.80
N LEU A 310 12.03 15.40 11.01
CA LEU A 310 10.71 14.90 10.68
C LEU A 310 9.92 14.51 11.92
N TYR A 311 10.50 13.73 12.83
CA TYR A 311 9.87 13.35 14.09
C TYR A 311 9.47 14.56 14.92
N LYS A 312 10.39 15.52 15.10
CA LYS A 312 10.14 16.76 15.84
C LYS A 312 8.98 17.55 15.23
N ILE A 313 9.02 17.77 13.91
CA ILE A 313 7.98 18.53 13.20
C ILE A 313 6.62 17.83 13.34
N LEU A 314 6.56 16.52 13.12
CA LEU A 314 5.32 15.76 13.26
C LEU A 314 4.80 15.81 14.71
N ARG A 315 5.66 15.64 15.71
CA ARG A 315 5.24 15.69 17.11
C ARG A 315 4.71 17.08 17.51
N ASP A 316 5.40 18.13 17.07
CA ASP A 316 5.09 19.51 17.46
C ASP A 316 3.90 20.08 16.68
N ASN A 317 3.53 19.49 15.53
CA ASN A 317 2.40 19.92 14.70
C ASN A 317 1.27 18.89 14.80
N GLN A 318 0.50 18.92 15.89
CA GLN A 318 -0.60 17.98 16.11
C GLN A 318 -1.81 18.20 15.21
N ASP A 319 -1.84 19.28 14.41
CA ASP A 319 -2.93 19.56 13.49
C ASP A 319 -2.65 19.01 12.09
N THR A 320 -3.22 19.63 11.07
CA THR A 320 -2.92 19.33 9.67
C THR A 320 -1.61 19.98 9.23
N ILE A 321 -0.71 19.21 8.62
CA ILE A 321 0.52 19.70 8.02
C ILE A 321 0.58 19.38 6.52
N ASP A 322 0.94 20.39 5.73
CA ASP A 322 1.24 20.22 4.30
C ASP A 322 2.64 19.60 4.14
N VAL A 323 2.75 18.55 3.33
CA VAL A 323 4.03 17.84 3.12
C VAL A 323 5.07 18.72 2.41
N SER A 324 4.68 19.67 1.55
CA SER A 324 5.65 20.60 0.97
C SER A 324 6.23 21.52 2.04
N ALA A 325 5.38 22.01 2.96
CA ALA A 325 5.84 22.80 4.12
C ALA A 325 6.68 21.96 5.09
N LEU A 326 6.43 20.64 5.16
CA LEU A 326 7.23 19.71 5.95
C LEU A 326 8.69 19.67 5.44
N ALA A 327 8.90 19.59 4.13
CA ALA A 327 10.25 19.59 3.56
C ALA A 327 11.00 20.90 3.84
N ASP A 328 10.33 22.04 3.77
CA ASP A 328 10.91 23.34 4.13
C ASP A 328 11.29 23.39 5.61
N LYS A 329 10.41 22.93 6.51
CA LYS A 329 10.72 22.84 7.94
C LYS A 329 11.90 21.90 8.22
N ILE A 330 12.06 20.81 7.49
CA ILE A 330 13.22 19.92 7.61
C ILE A 330 14.51 20.67 7.21
N ARG A 331 14.50 21.43 6.09
CA ARG A 331 15.65 22.27 5.68
C ARG A 331 16.04 23.29 6.75
N GLU A 332 15.06 23.79 7.49
CA GLU A 332 15.26 24.77 8.54
C GLU A 332 15.85 24.18 9.84
N ASP A 333 15.88 22.86 9.99
CA ASP A 333 16.44 22.20 11.18
C ASP A 333 17.93 22.52 11.34
N THR A 334 18.33 22.82 12.58
CA THR A 334 19.69 23.27 12.89
C THR A 334 20.75 22.24 12.49
N ARG A 335 20.49 20.94 12.65
CA ARG A 335 21.47 19.89 12.33
C ARG A 335 21.57 19.68 10.83
N ILE A 336 20.45 19.77 10.11
CA ILE A 336 20.42 19.78 8.64
C ILE A 336 21.30 20.92 8.10
N LYS A 337 21.13 22.14 8.63
CA LYS A 337 21.91 23.33 8.24
C LYS A 337 23.39 23.22 8.57
N VAL A 338 23.73 22.84 9.81
CA VAL A 338 25.13 22.73 10.27
C VAL A 338 25.92 21.74 9.42
N HIS A 339 25.29 20.62 9.06
CA HIS A 339 25.90 19.58 8.22
C HIS A 339 25.68 19.80 6.72
N ARG A 340 25.06 20.93 6.33
CA ARG A 340 24.79 21.31 4.94
C ARG A 340 24.11 20.19 4.15
N GLN A 341 23.18 19.47 4.77
CA GLN A 341 22.46 18.40 4.11
C GLN A 341 21.48 18.97 3.09
N ASN A 342 21.60 18.52 1.84
CA ASN A 342 20.75 18.96 0.76
C ASN A 342 19.43 18.19 0.78
N VAL A 343 18.41 18.70 1.47
CA VAL A 343 17.07 18.10 1.49
C VAL A 343 16.32 18.50 0.22
N VAL A 344 16.01 17.53 -0.61
CA VAL A 344 15.29 17.70 -1.88
C VAL A 344 13.84 17.28 -1.69
N CYS A 345 12.92 18.06 -2.24
CA CYS A 345 11.50 17.72 -2.29
C CYS A 345 11.01 17.85 -3.73
N LYS A 346 10.44 16.79 -4.28
CA LYS A 346 9.77 16.79 -5.59
C LYS A 346 8.31 16.39 -5.38
N ALA A 347 7.40 17.31 -5.63
CA ALA A 347 5.97 17.13 -5.41
C ALA A 347 5.22 17.17 -6.74
N LEU A 348 4.50 16.08 -7.06
CA LEU A 348 3.56 15.99 -8.19
C LEU A 348 2.10 16.14 -7.74
N THR A 349 1.87 16.29 -6.44
CA THR A 349 0.57 16.55 -5.83
C THR A 349 0.76 17.22 -4.48
N GLN A 350 -0.31 17.78 -3.92
CA GLN A 350 -0.32 18.31 -2.57
C GLN A 350 -0.85 17.24 -1.61
N ILE A 351 -0.07 16.91 -0.59
CA ILE A 351 -0.47 15.96 0.47
C ILE A 351 -0.61 16.73 1.77
N LYS A 352 -1.71 16.51 2.49
CA LYS A 352 -1.96 17.05 3.82
C LYS A 352 -2.09 15.90 4.81
N LEU A 353 -1.26 15.91 5.84
CA LEU A 353 -1.28 14.93 6.92
C LEU A 353 -2.07 15.50 8.09
N SER A 354 -3.18 14.87 8.48
CA SER A 354 -4.04 15.31 9.58
C SER A 354 -3.97 14.34 10.75
N SER A 355 -3.94 14.84 11.98
CA SER A 355 -4.04 14.02 13.20
C SER A 355 -5.47 13.54 13.46
N ILE A 356 -5.59 12.34 14.05
CA ILE A 356 -6.88 11.76 14.45
C ILE A 356 -7.54 12.61 15.56
N HIS A 357 -6.74 13.21 16.45
CA HIS A 357 -7.24 13.96 17.62
C HIS A 357 -7.91 15.30 17.27
N HIS A 358 -7.86 15.72 16.00
CA HIS A 358 -8.38 17.02 15.57
C HIS A 358 -9.60 16.91 14.64
N MET A 359 -10.28 15.76 14.60
CA MET A 359 -11.62 15.73 14.03
C MET A 359 -12.57 16.44 15.01
N PRO A 360 -13.09 17.65 14.69
CA PRO A 360 -14.08 18.27 15.55
C PRO A 360 -15.25 17.31 15.70
N ASN A 361 -15.70 17.11 16.95
CA ASN A 361 -16.94 16.37 17.20
C ASN A 361 -18.01 16.92 16.27
N LYS A 362 -18.44 16.09 15.31
CA LYS A 362 -19.65 16.37 14.55
C LYS A 362 -20.81 16.19 15.52
N ASN A 363 -21.14 17.25 16.24
CA ASN A 363 -22.43 17.41 16.90
C ASN A 363 -23.49 17.76 15.86
#